data_AF-A0A9R1KLJ6-F1
#
_entry.id   AF-A0A9R1KLJ6-F1
#
_cell.length_a   1.000
_cell.length_b   1.000
_cell.length_c   1.000
_cell.angle_alpha   90.00
_cell.angle_beta   90.00
_cell.angle_gamma   90.00
#
_symmetry.space_group_name_H-M   'P 1'
#
loop_
_entity.id
_entity.type
_entity.pdbx_description
1 polymer ?
#
loop_
_entity_poly.entity_id
_entity_poly.type
_entity_poly.pdbx_seq_one_letter_code
_entity_poly.pdbx_strand_id
1 'polypeptide(L)' 'MAVNGAANGSSAANGSSGPTRTVLVTGGAGYIGSHAVLQLLAAGFRAVVVDSLENSSELAVRRVAALAGDHARNLSFHK' A
#
# COMPACT_ATOMS: atom_id res chain seq x y z
N MET A 1 -42.49 4.33 28.09
CA MET A 1 -41.58 4.94 29.09
C MET A 1 -40.18 4.74 28.54
N ALA A 2 -39.64 5.81 27.94
CA ALA A 2 -38.33 5.82 27.30
C ALA A 2 -37.22 5.95 28.35
N VAL A 3 -36.05 5.36 28.10
CA VAL A 3 -34.77 6.06 28.30
C VAL A 3 -33.80 5.66 27.19
N ASN A 4 -33.16 6.68 26.63
CA ASN A 4 -32.18 6.64 25.56
C ASN A 4 -30.84 6.03 26.01
N GLY A 5 -30.08 5.54 25.03
CA GLY A 5 -28.64 5.31 25.13
C GLY A 5 -27.99 5.51 23.76
N ALA A 6 -27.96 6.75 23.29
CA ALA A 6 -27.15 7.16 22.15
C ALA A 6 -25.66 7.22 22.51
N ALA A 7 -24.82 7.07 21.48
CA ALA A 7 -23.38 7.39 21.43
C ALA A 7 -22.47 6.36 22.14
N ASN A 8 -21.43 5.77 21.55
CA ASN A 8 -20.26 6.29 20.81
C ASN A 8 -19.56 5.07 20.15
N GLY A 9 -18.80 5.10 19.06
CA GLY A 9 -18.21 6.17 18.28
C GLY A 9 -17.43 5.57 17.11
N SER A 10 -17.37 6.33 16.03
CA SER A 10 -16.37 6.39 14.97
C SER A 10 -15.10 5.54 15.17
N SER A 11 -14.89 4.55 14.30
CA SER A 11 -13.53 4.21 13.83
C SER A 11 -13.50 4.27 12.29
N ALA A 12 -14.15 5.29 11.73
CA ALA A 12 -13.78 5.81 10.43
C ALA A 12 -12.38 6.43 10.58
N ALA A 13 -11.44 5.94 9.77
CA ALA A 13 -10.16 6.55 9.48
C ALA A 13 -9.37 7.01 10.72
N ASN A 14 -8.50 6.13 11.23
CA ASN A 14 -7.35 6.60 11.96
C ASN A 14 -6.54 7.47 10.98
N GLY A 15 -6.76 8.79 11.05
CA GLY A 15 -6.09 9.78 10.24
C GLY A 15 -4.63 9.82 10.64
N SER A 16 -3.77 9.19 9.86
CA SER A 16 -2.35 9.52 9.87
C SER A 16 -2.22 10.92 9.25
N SER A 17 -2.28 11.94 10.11
CA SER A 17 -2.13 13.37 9.82
C SER A 17 -0.67 13.76 9.53
N GLY A 18 0.00 12.98 8.69
CA GLY A 18 1.23 13.36 8.00
C GLY A 18 1.00 13.21 6.50
N PRO A 19 1.66 13.99 5.64
CA PRO A 19 1.50 13.81 4.19
C PRO A 19 1.85 12.36 3.86
N THR A 20 0.89 11.59 3.34
CA THR A 20 1.13 10.25 2.81
C THR A 20 2.03 10.41 1.59
N ARG A 21 3.34 10.39 1.83
CA ARG A 21 4.35 10.60 0.81
C ARG A 21 4.20 9.47 -0.22
N THR A 22 3.90 9.87 -1.45
CA THR A 22 3.77 8.95 -2.57
C THR A 22 5.12 8.83 -3.25
N VAL A 23 5.56 7.59 -3.47
CA VAL A 23 6.84 7.27 -4.10
C VAL A 23 6.54 6.53 -5.40
N LEU A 24 7.04 7.06 -6.50
CA LEU A 24 7.03 6.40 -7.80
C LEU A 24 8.27 5.51 -7.91
N VAL A 25 8.06 4.23 -8.19
CA VAL A 25 9.12 3.24 -8.38
C VAL A 25 9.05 2.73 -9.80
N THR A 26 10.05 3.07 -10.60
CA THR A 26 10.25 2.47 -11.92
C THR A 26 10.99 1.14 -11.74
N GLY A 27 10.57 0.09 -12.46
CA GLY A 27 11.18 -1.23 -12.31
C GLY A 27 10.77 -1.98 -11.03
N GLY A 28 9.63 -1.62 -10.41
CA GLY A 28 9.17 -2.19 -9.14
C GLY A 28 8.70 -3.64 -9.20
N ALA A 29 8.56 -4.23 -10.40
CA ALA A 29 8.33 -5.66 -10.58
C ALA A 29 9.63 -6.46 -10.78
N GLY A 30 10.79 -5.79 -10.80
CA GLY A 30 12.10 -6.42 -10.80
C GLY A 30 12.54 -6.94 -9.42
N TYR A 31 13.67 -7.64 -9.37
CA TYR A 31 14.21 -8.21 -8.13
C TYR A 31 14.44 -7.14 -7.06
N ILE A 32 15.22 -6.10 -7.36
CA ILE A 32 15.52 -5.04 -6.39
C ILE A 32 14.28 -4.17 -6.11
N GLY A 33 13.54 -3.82 -7.17
CA GLY A 33 12.36 -2.96 -7.08
C GLY A 33 11.26 -3.55 -6.21
N SER A 34 11.00 -4.86 -6.32
CA SER A 34 9.97 -5.54 -5.53
C SER A 34 10.27 -5.50 -4.03
N HIS A 35 11.54 -5.68 -3.64
CA HIS A 35 11.97 -5.53 -2.25
C HIS A 35 11.85 -4.08 -1.76
N ALA A 36 12.25 -3.10 -2.57
CA ALA A 36 12.12 -1.68 -2.22
C ALA A 36 10.66 -1.28 -2.01
N VAL A 37 9.75 -1.73 -2.89
CA VAL A 37 8.31 -1.49 -2.78
C VAL A 37 7.75 -2.07 -1.49
N LEU A 38 8.16 -3.29 -1.11
CA LEU A 38 7.73 -3.89 0.15
C LEU A 38 8.15 -3.04 1.37
N GLN A 39 9.39 -2.55 1.39
CA GLN A 39 9.89 -1.70 2.48
C GLN A 39 9.16 -0.35 2.54
N LEU A 40 8.87 0.25 1.38
CA LEU A 40 8.09 1.49 1.29
C LEU A 40 6.67 1.31 1.86
N LEU A 41 6.00 0.22 1.48
CA LEU A 41 4.67 -0.11 1.99
C LEU A 41 4.69 -0.36 3.51
N ALA A 42 5.69 -1.11 4.00
CA ALA A 42 5.86 -1.41 5.42
C ALA A 42 6.15 -0.14 6.25
N ALA A 43 6.87 0.83 5.68
CA ALA A 43 7.09 2.13 6.30
C ALA A 43 5.88 3.09 6.19
N GLY A 44 4.76 2.63 5.63
CA GLY A 44 3.51 3.39 5.53
C GLY A 44 3.45 4.36 4.34
N PHE A 45 4.41 4.29 3.41
CA PHE A 45 4.37 5.09 2.18
C PHE A 45 3.37 4.53 1.17
N ARG A 46 2.97 5.38 0.22
CA ARG A 46 2.19 4.95 -0.95
C ARG A 46 3.14 4.67 -2.11
N ALA A 47 3.20 3.43 -2.56
CA ALA A 47 4.08 3.02 -3.64
C ALA A 47 3.31 2.91 -4.96
N VAL A 48 3.72 3.70 -5.94
CA VAL A 48 3.22 3.60 -7.32
C VAL A 48 4.32 2.94 -8.15
N VAL A 49 4.06 1.77 -8.69
CA VAL A 49 5.01 0.99 -9.47
C VAL A 49 4.69 1.16 -10.95
N VAL A 50 5.71 1.48 -11.75
CA VAL A 50 5.66 1.47 -13.21
C VAL A 50 6.73 0.52 -13.72
N ASP A 51 6.35 -0.50 -14.48
CA ASP A 51 7.30 -1.52 -14.93
C ASP A 51 6.94 -2.07 -16.33
N SER A 52 7.91 -2.09 -17.23
CA SER A 52 7.75 -2.56 -18.61
C SER A 52 7.63 -4.08 -18.75
N LEU A 53 7.86 -4.85 -17.67
CA LEU A 53 7.78 -6.32 -17.61
C LEU A 53 8.68 -7.07 -18.60
N GLU A 54 9.70 -6.42 -19.16
CA GLU A 54 10.58 -7.02 -20.17
C GLU A 54 11.48 -8.12 -19.59
N ASN A 55 11.93 -7.94 -18.33
CA ASN A 55 12.71 -8.91 -17.55
C ASN A 55 12.09 -9.19 -16.17
N SER A 56 10.87 -8.73 -15.96
CA SER A 56 10.19 -8.64 -14.68
C SER A 56 8.86 -9.38 -14.75
N SER A 57 8.32 -9.76 -13.59
CA SER A 57 7.06 -10.52 -13.54
C SER A 57 6.07 -9.85 -12.60
N GLU A 58 4.83 -9.71 -13.03
CA GLU A 58 3.71 -9.28 -12.18
C GLU A 58 3.59 -10.16 -10.92
N LEU A 59 4.07 -11.40 -10.99
CA LEU A 59 4.07 -12.34 -9.88
C LEU A 59 4.92 -11.82 -8.70
N ALA A 60 5.98 -11.05 -8.97
CA ALA A 60 6.77 -10.38 -7.94
C ALA A 60 5.91 -9.33 -7.19
N VAL A 61 5.18 -8.48 -7.92
CA VAL A 61 4.30 -7.47 -7.33
C VAL A 61 3.15 -8.11 -6.56
N ARG A 62 2.57 -9.20 -7.07
CA ARG A 62 1.54 -9.97 -6.36
C ARG A 62 2.06 -10.56 -5.04
N ARG A 63 3.27 -11.12 -5.04
CA ARG A 63 3.93 -11.62 -3.82
C ARG A 63 4.18 -10.49 -2.82
N VAL A 64 4.67 -9.34 -3.29
CA VAL A 64 4.86 -8.15 -2.45
C VAL A 64 3.54 -7.69 -1.84
N ALA A 65 2.45 -7.64 -2.61
CA ALA A 65 1.14 -7.30 -2.10
C ALA A 65 0.66 -8.29 -1.01
N ALA A 66 0.86 -9.60 -1.23
CA ALA A 66 0.53 -10.60 -0.22
C ALA A 66 1.38 -10.47 1.07
N LEU A 67 2.67 -10.16 0.92
CA LEU A 67 3.59 -9.96 2.06
C LEU A 67 3.36 -8.64 2.80
N ALA A 68 2.87 -7.60 2.12
CA ALA A 68 2.62 -6.29 2.71
C ALA A 68 1.37 -6.25 3.62
N GLY A 69 0.50 -7.27 3.55
CA GLY A 69 -0.69 -7.38 4.38
C GLY A 69 -1.60 -6.14 4.28
N ASP A 70 -1.92 -5.52 5.42
CA ASP A 70 -2.78 -4.33 5.49
C ASP A 70 -2.23 -3.12 4.72
N HIS A 71 -0.91 -3.09 4.48
CA HIS A 71 -0.25 -2.03 3.71
C HIS A 71 -0.40 -2.21 2.19
N ALA A 72 -0.87 -3.37 1.72
CA ALA A 72 -1.07 -3.63 0.29
C ALA A 72 -2.04 -2.64 -0.37
N ARG A 73 -2.97 -2.07 0.40
CA ARG A 73 -3.90 -1.01 -0.08
C ARG A 73 -3.20 0.25 -0.58
N ASN A 74 -1.94 0.45 -0.18
CA ASN A 74 -1.12 1.60 -0.57
C ASN A 74 -0.27 1.32 -1.83
N LEU A 75 -0.43 0.15 -2.46
CA LEU A 75 0.26 -0.23 -3.70
C LEU A 75 -0.61 0.06 -4.92
N SER A 76 -0.05 0.74 -5.92
CA SER A 76 -0.65 0.89 -7.24
C SER A 76 0.35 0.40 -8.28
N PHE A 77 -0.08 -0.45 -9.22
CA PHE A 77 0.80 -1.02 -10.24
C PHE A 77 0.31 -0.64 -11.63
N HIS A 78 1.23 -0.15 -12.46
CA HIS A 78 1.03 0.24 -13.85
C HIS A 78 2.07 -0.48 -14.71
N LYS A 79 1.60 -1.06 -15.82
CA LYS A 79 2.42 -1.69 -16.85
C LYS A 79 2.71 -0.70 -17.96
#